data_AF-A0AAV0VRA4-F1
#
_entry.id   AF-A0AAV0VRA4-F1
#
_cell.length_a   1.000
_cell.length_b   1.000
_cell.length_c   1.000
_cell.angle_alpha   90.00
_cell.angle_beta   90.00
_cell.angle_gamma   90.00
#
_symmetry.space_group_name_H-M   'P 1'
#
loop_
_entity.id
_entity.type
_entity.pdbx_description
1 polymer ?
#
loop_
_entity_poly.entity_id
_entity_poly.type
_entity_poly.pdbx_seq_one_letter_code
_entity_poly.pdbx_strand_id
1 'polypeptide(L)'
;MWEDVKIVHGKPRHSQSQGSVERANRDVEDMLATWMAENNSTDWPSGLKFIQCQKNRALHSGIGRSPYEAMFGCTARTGLLSIGLPNDEINSLRTEEDVEELLKQMQET
;
A
#
# COMPACT_ATOMS: atom_id res chain seq x y z
N MET A 1 -22.56 18.18 3.46
CA MET A 1 -21.60 17.90 4.54
C MET A 1 -22.27 16.89 5.45
N TRP A 2 -21.60 15.81 5.86
CA TRP A 2 -22.21 14.83 6.76
C TRP A 2 -22.54 15.47 8.11
N GLU A 3 -23.80 15.41 8.53
CA GLU A 3 -24.32 16.10 9.72
C GLU A 3 -23.66 15.61 11.02
N ASP A 4 -23.21 14.35 11.04
CA ASP A 4 -22.56 13.73 12.20
C ASP A 4 -21.06 14.01 12.31
N VAL A 5 -20.46 14.77 11.38
CA VAL A 5 -19.03 15.04 11.39
C VAL A 5 -18.70 16.29 12.20
N LYS A 6 -18.01 16.09 13.33
CA LYS A 6 -17.45 17.19 14.13
C LYS A 6 -16.06 17.57 13.62
N ILE A 7 -15.91 18.80 13.13
CA ILE A 7 -14.61 19.38 12.77
C ILE A 7 -13.92 19.88 14.04
N VAL A 8 -12.70 19.39 14.28
CA VAL A 8 -11.83 19.86 15.38
C VAL A 8 -10.66 20.62 14.77
N HIS A 9 -10.57 21.92 15.04
CA HIS A 9 -9.49 22.75 14.53
C HIS A 9 -8.24 22.64 15.40
N GLY A 10 -7.10 22.37 14.78
CA GLY A 10 -5.80 22.43 15.44
C GLY A 10 -5.42 23.88 15.79
N LYS A 11 -4.56 24.05 16.79
CA LYS A 11 -4.00 25.38 17.10
C LYS A 11 -3.17 25.88 15.90
N PRO A 12 -3.28 27.17 15.53
CA PRO A 12 -2.42 27.74 14.51
C PRO A 12 -0.94 27.51 14.86
N ARG A 13 -0.17 26.94 13.91
CA ARG A 13 1.28 26.72 14.02
C ARG A 13 1.71 25.80 15.18
N HIS A 14 0.90 24.81 15.54
CA HIS A 14 1.26 23.82 16.57
C HIS A 14 1.82 22.54 15.92
N SER A 15 3.13 22.36 16.07
CA SER A 15 3.94 21.34 15.38
C SER A 15 3.63 19.90 15.77
N GLN A 16 3.07 19.63 16.96
CA GLN A 16 3.00 18.27 17.47
C GLN A 16 1.91 17.42 16.77
N SER A 17 0.74 17.99 16.50
CA SER A 17 -0.32 17.32 15.72
C SER A 17 -0.10 17.40 14.22
N GLN A 18 0.69 18.38 13.75
CA GLN A 18 0.94 18.60 12.32
C GLN A 18 2.17 17.86 11.81
N GLY A 19 3.20 17.63 12.64
CA GLY A 19 4.45 17.03 12.21
C GLY A 19 4.33 15.59 11.70
N SER A 20 3.34 14.83 12.16
CA SER A 20 3.09 13.48 11.60
C SER A 20 2.54 13.57 10.18
N VAL A 21 1.60 14.49 9.94
CA VAL A 21 1.01 14.72 8.61
C VAL A 21 2.06 15.30 7.67
N GLU A 22 2.85 16.27 8.12
CA GLU A 22 3.92 16.87 7.33
C GLU A 22 4.97 15.84 6.88
N ARG A 23 5.38 14.92 7.75
CA ARG A 23 6.29 13.82 7.38
C ARG A 23 5.64 12.87 6.39
N ALA A 24 4.39 12.45 6.64
CA ALA A 24 3.69 11.55 5.75
C ALA A 24 3.49 12.16 4.35
N ASN A 25 3.20 13.47 4.27
CA ASN A 25 3.06 14.18 3.00
C ASN A 25 4.40 14.23 2.24
N ARG A 26 5.51 14.50 2.93
CA ARG A 26 6.84 14.47 2.31
C ARG A 26 7.16 13.10 1.73
N ASP A 27 6.91 12.03 2.48
CA ASP A 27 7.12 10.67 1.99
C ASP A 27 6.29 10.40 0.71
N VAL A 28 5.04 10.87 0.66
CA VAL A 28 4.17 10.72 -0.53
C VAL A 28 4.69 11.54 -1.71
N GLU A 29 5.14 12.76 -1.48
CA GLU A 29 5.75 13.62 -2.52
C GLU A 29 7.00 12.98 -3.11
N ASP A 30 7.91 12.48 -2.26
CA ASP A 30 9.15 11.81 -2.69
C ASP A 30 8.82 10.53 -3.49
N MET A 31 7.89 9.71 -2.99
CA MET A 31 7.44 8.50 -3.68
C MET A 31 6.80 8.79 -5.04
N LEU A 32 5.99 9.86 -5.14
CA LEU A 32 5.40 10.30 -6.42
C LEU A 32 6.47 10.79 -7.38
N ALA A 33 7.47 11.55 -6.91
CA ALA A 33 8.56 12.03 -7.74
C ALA A 33 9.36 10.87 -8.35
N THR A 34 9.68 9.84 -7.54
CA THR A 34 10.32 8.62 -8.02
C THR A 34 9.46 7.89 -9.04
N TRP A 35 8.17 7.68 -8.75
CA TRP A 35 7.26 6.98 -9.66
C TRP A 35 7.12 7.70 -11.00
N MET A 36 6.99 9.03 -11.01
CA MET A 36 6.92 9.82 -12.24
C MET A 36 8.20 9.70 -13.08
N ALA A 37 9.36 9.69 -12.43
CA ALA A 37 10.65 9.52 -13.10
C ALA A 37 10.80 8.12 -13.72
N GLU A 38 10.42 7.07 -12.98
CA GLU A 38 10.50 5.67 -13.45
C GLU A 38 9.53 5.37 -14.59
N ASN A 39 8.35 5.99 -14.58
CA ASN A 39 7.29 5.75 -15.57
C ASN A 39 7.33 6.76 -16.73
N ASN A 40 8.28 7.69 -16.74
CA ASN A 40 8.36 8.81 -17.70
C ASN A 40 6.99 9.48 -17.92
N SER A 41 6.27 9.74 -16.82
CA SER A 41 4.88 10.18 -16.83
C SER A 41 4.67 11.30 -15.84
N THR A 42 3.81 12.26 -16.19
CA THR A 42 3.36 13.34 -15.31
C THR A 42 1.96 13.08 -14.74
N ASP A 43 1.36 11.91 -15.04
CA ASP A 43 0.04 11.50 -14.57
C ASP A 43 0.10 11.01 -13.11
N TRP A 44 0.47 11.91 -12.20
CA TRP A 44 0.52 11.67 -10.77
C TRP A 44 -0.82 11.19 -10.17
N PRO A 45 -2.03 11.58 -10.67
CA PRO A 45 -3.28 11.03 -10.15
C PRO A 45 -3.36 9.52 -10.34
N SER A 46 -2.92 8.98 -11.49
CA SER A 46 -2.82 7.53 -11.69
C SER A 46 -1.74 6.90 -10.82
N GLY A 47 -0.65 7.61 -10.54
CA GLY A 47 0.41 7.16 -9.63
C GLY A 47 -0.04 6.99 -8.18
N LEU A 48 -0.96 7.83 -7.70
CA LEU A 48 -1.40 7.87 -6.31
C LEU A 48 -1.86 6.52 -5.77
N LYS A 49 -2.59 5.71 -6.56
CA LYS A 49 -3.07 4.39 -6.13
C LYS A 49 -1.91 3.43 -5.81
N PHE A 50 -0.82 3.51 -6.56
CA PHE A 50 0.38 2.72 -6.32
C PHE A 50 1.12 3.22 -5.09
N ILE A 51 1.31 4.53 -4.97
CA ILE A 51 2.00 5.15 -3.83
C ILE A 51 1.26 4.88 -2.52
N GLN A 52 -0.06 5.04 -2.50
CA GLN A 52 -0.88 4.75 -1.33
C GLN A 52 -0.73 3.29 -0.89
N CYS A 53 -0.80 2.35 -1.84
CA CYS A 53 -0.63 0.92 -1.55
C CYS A 53 0.77 0.64 -0.99
N GLN A 54 1.83 1.15 -1.62
CA GLN A 54 3.20 0.97 -1.15
C GLN A 54 3.40 1.55 0.26
N LYS A 55 2.96 2.79 0.48
CA LYS A 55 3.12 3.50 1.76
C LYS A 55 2.38 2.80 2.91
N ASN A 56 1.16 2.33 2.66
CA ASN A 56 0.36 1.64 3.67
C ASN A 56 0.85 0.22 3.97
N ARG A 57 1.63 -0.40 3.08
CA ARG A 57 2.17 -1.75 3.26
C ARG A 57 3.59 -1.77 3.82
N ALA A 58 4.30 -0.65 3.76
CA ALA A 58 5.64 -0.54 4.31
C ALA A 58 5.63 -0.74 5.83
N LEU A 59 6.64 -1.46 6.34
CA LEU A 59 6.84 -1.63 7.77
C LEU A 59 7.09 -0.26 8.41
N HIS A 60 6.26 0.13 9.37
CA HIS A 60 6.44 1.36 10.12
C HIS A 60 7.12 1.05 11.45
N SER A 61 8.39 1.47 11.59
CA SER A 61 9.26 1.13 12.74
C SER A 61 8.64 1.44 14.10
N GLY A 62 7.93 2.57 14.23
CA GLY A 62 7.31 2.97 15.49
C GLY A 62 6.15 2.09 15.98
N ILE A 63 5.50 1.33 15.08
CA ILE A 63 4.36 0.45 15.42
C ILE A 63 4.67 -1.04 15.23
N GLY A 64 5.86 -1.36 14.69
CA GLY A 64 6.32 -2.73 14.46
C GLY A 64 5.51 -3.52 13.42
N ARG A 65 4.66 -2.86 12.63
CA ARG A 65 3.82 -3.43 11.57
C ARG A 65 3.54 -2.39 10.50
N SER A 66 2.88 -2.77 9.41
CA SER A 66 2.43 -1.81 8.39
C SER A 66 1.18 -1.04 8.83
N PRO A 67 0.98 0.21 8.37
CA PRO A 67 -0.27 0.94 8.59
C PRO A 67 -1.53 0.18 8.17
N TYR A 68 -1.45 -0.59 7.08
CA TYR A 68 -2.53 -1.47 6.62
C TYR A 68 -2.86 -2.53 7.67
N GLU A 69 -1.87 -3.26 8.18
CA GLU A 69 -2.09 -4.27 9.23
C GLU A 69 -2.63 -3.65 10.51
N ALA A 70 -2.18 -2.44 10.86
CA ALA A 70 -2.70 -1.73 12.03
C ALA A 70 -4.18 -1.37 11.87
N MET A 71 -4.62 -1.04 10.65
CA MET A 71 -5.99 -0.63 10.36
C MET A 71 -6.94 -1.83 10.17
N PHE A 72 -6.50 -2.87 9.47
CA PHE A 72 -7.35 -3.99 9.04
C PHE A 72 -7.11 -5.29 9.81
N GLY A 73 -6.04 -5.38 10.61
CA GLY A 73 -5.72 -6.57 11.40
C GLY A 73 -5.14 -7.74 10.59
N CYS A 74 -4.86 -7.57 9.29
CA CYS A 74 -4.27 -8.58 8.42
C CYS A 74 -3.25 -7.97 7.46
N THR A 75 -2.37 -8.81 6.90
CA THR A 75 -1.41 -8.41 5.86
C THR A 75 -2.13 -8.04 4.57
N ALA A 76 -1.67 -6.99 3.90
CA ALA A 76 -2.23 -6.62 2.60
C ALA A 76 -1.92 -7.68 1.54
N ARG A 77 -2.96 -8.16 0.85
CA ARG A 77 -2.80 -9.14 -0.24
C ARG A 77 -2.24 -8.45 -1.49
N THR A 78 -1.25 -9.07 -2.10
CA THR A 78 -0.43 -8.56 -3.19
C THR A 78 -0.31 -9.63 -4.26
N GLY A 79 -1.44 -9.91 -4.91
CA GLY A 79 -1.53 -10.98 -5.91
C GLY A 79 -1.10 -12.33 -5.35
N LEU A 80 -0.41 -13.11 -6.18
CA LEU A 80 -0.03 -14.49 -5.90
C LEU A 80 1.02 -14.63 -4.77
N LEU A 81 1.83 -13.60 -4.52
CA LEU A 81 2.80 -13.58 -3.41
C LEU A 81 2.14 -13.71 -2.04
N SER A 82 0.86 -13.37 -1.93
CA SER A 82 0.11 -13.46 -0.67
C SER A 82 -0.54 -14.81 -0.43
N ILE A 83 -0.35 -15.76 -1.35
CA ILE A 83 -0.86 -17.13 -1.23
C ILE A 83 0.17 -18.03 -0.54
N GLY A 84 1.39 -17.53 -0.32
CA GLY A 84 2.47 -18.27 0.35
C GLY A 84 3.23 -19.22 -0.57
N LEU A 85 3.11 -19.03 -1.88
CA LEU A 85 3.84 -19.81 -2.88
C LEU A 85 5.30 -19.36 -2.99
N PRO A 86 6.24 -20.29 -3.27
CA PRO A 86 7.61 -19.94 -3.63
C PRO A 86 7.65 -19.00 -4.85
N ASN A 87 8.60 -18.05 -4.84
CA ASN A 87 8.77 -17.10 -5.95
C ASN A 87 9.02 -17.80 -7.29
N ASP A 88 9.72 -18.95 -7.27
CA ASP A 88 10.05 -19.69 -8.50
C ASP A 88 8.79 -20.27 -9.16
N GLU A 89 7.83 -20.77 -8.38
CA GLU A 89 6.54 -21.23 -8.89
C GLU A 89 5.77 -20.07 -9.50
N ILE A 90 5.71 -18.93 -8.82
CA ILE A 90 5.02 -17.73 -9.33
C ILE A 90 5.64 -17.25 -10.66
N ASN A 91 6.97 -17.24 -10.75
CA ASN A 91 7.70 -16.83 -11.96
C ASN A 91 7.53 -17.79 -13.14
N SER A 92 7.14 -19.04 -12.86
CA SER A 92 6.91 -20.07 -13.87
C SER A 92 5.57 -19.91 -14.59
N LEU A 93 4.58 -19.29 -13.94
CA LEU A 93 3.23 -19.08 -14.46
C LEU A 93 3.25 -18.14 -15.67
N ARG A 94 2.62 -18.55 -16.77
CA ARG A 94 2.56 -17.80 -18.04
C ARG A 94 1.14 -17.49 -18.46
N THR A 95 0.18 -18.37 -18.18
CA THR A 95 -1.21 -18.22 -18.61
C THR A 95 -2.18 -18.30 -17.43
N GLU A 96 -3.44 -17.96 -17.71
CA GLU A 96 -4.52 -18.09 -16.72
C GLU A 96 -4.72 -19.57 -16.34
N GLU A 97 -4.60 -20.48 -17.30
CA GLU A 97 -4.72 -21.93 -17.10
C GLU A 97 -3.66 -22.46 -16.12
N ASP A 98 -2.42 -21.95 -16.17
CA ASP A 98 -1.36 -22.33 -15.22
C ASP A 98 -1.76 -21.96 -13.77
N VAL A 99 -2.42 -20.82 -13.59
CA VAL A 99 -2.90 -20.37 -12.27
C VAL A 99 -4.05 -21.26 -11.80
N GLU A 100 -4.98 -21.60 -12.68
CA GLU A 100 -6.11 -22.47 -12.35
C GLU A 100 -5.66 -23.88 -11.94
N GLU A 101 -4.70 -24.46 -12.66
CA GLU A 101 -4.16 -25.77 -12.35
C GLU A 101 -3.46 -25.77 -11.00
N LEU A 102 -2.65 -24.74 -10.72
CA LEU A 102 -1.99 -24.57 -9.44
C LEU A 102 -3.00 -24.43 -8.27
N LEU A 103 -4.07 -23.65 -8.46
CA LEU A 103 -5.11 -23.50 -7.45
C LEU A 103 -5.88 -24.80 -7.19
N LYS A 104 -6.11 -25.64 -8.21
CA LYS A 104 -6.71 -26.97 -8.03
C LYS A 104 -5.81 -27.87 -7.21
N GLN A 105 -4.51 -27.91 -7.50
CA GLN A 105 -3.54 -28.70 -6.74
C GLN A 105 -3.52 -28.30 -5.25
N MET A 106 -3.64 -27.01 -4.95
CA MET A 106 -3.72 -26.51 -3.56
C MET A 106 -5.01 -26.90 -2.83
N GLN A 107 -6.12 -27.15 -3.54
CA GLN A 107 -7.41 -27.54 -2.95
C GLN A 107 -7.54 -29.05 -2.72
N GLU A 108 -6.75 -29.84 -3.46
CA GLU A 108 -6.72 -31.30 -3.35
C GLU A 108 -5.78 -31.81 -2.25
N THR A 109 -5.01 -30.91 -1.61
CA THR A 109 -4.08 -31.20 -0.52
C THR A 109 -4.67 -30.81 0.84
#